data_AF-A0A924CTX9-F1
#
_entry.id   AF-A0A924CTX9-F1
#
_cell.length_a   1.000
_cell.length_b   1.000
_cell.length_c   1.000
_cell.angle_alpha   90.00
_cell.angle_beta   90.00
_cell.angle_gamma   90.00
#
_symmetry.space_group_name_H-M   'P 1'
#
loop_
_entity.id
_entity.type
_entity.pdbx_description
1 polymer ?
#
loop_
_entity_poly.entity_id
_entity_poly.type
_entity_poly.pdbx_seq_one_letter_code
_entity_poly.pdbx_strand_id
1 'polypeptide(L)'
;MADISLASRVPGESLIAALRHAMTPENQRSLADRFFGRHPIPAAARTWYIGLLGELAVAERLRALPDGWLVLHSIPVGNRGSDIDHVLVSPTGQVLTVNTKHSPKGKVWVSPKAFLVNGQRQPYLRNSSHEALRAAKLLTVATGEPIGVFAVIVVVGATLTHRGTPPDVAVVTLDQLLPFLVRTVPPSPRLVSQDVIRHAALQAETWAPHPTAPSSPPSSATPPVAWIRELQQRVRSAARRRAGWIVTIMLMLFGMPAGMVILAAMAVVPPR
;
A
#
# COMPACT_ATOMS: atom_id res chain seq x y z
N MET A 1 -23.58 -20.91 -6.77
CA MET A 1 -22.98 -19.82 -5.96
C MET A 1 -21.88 -19.24 -6.84
N ALA A 2 -21.87 -17.93 -7.08
CA ALA A 2 -20.85 -17.31 -7.93
C ALA A 2 -19.50 -17.51 -7.24
N ASP A 3 -18.68 -18.38 -7.81
CA ASP A 3 -17.32 -18.65 -7.39
C ASP A 3 -16.49 -17.40 -7.70
N ILE A 4 -16.48 -16.44 -6.77
CA ILE A 4 -15.67 -15.22 -6.90
C ILE A 4 -14.24 -15.65 -6.61
N SER A 5 -13.59 -16.18 -7.65
CA SER A 5 -12.17 -16.49 -7.64
C SER A 5 -11.39 -15.33 -7.02
N LEU A 6 -10.50 -15.66 -6.07
CA LEU A 6 -9.63 -14.68 -5.41
C LEU A 6 -8.78 -13.86 -6.39
N ALA A 7 -8.65 -14.32 -7.64
CA ALA A 7 -7.99 -13.60 -8.73
C ALA A 7 -8.65 -12.25 -9.07
N SER A 8 -9.93 -12.07 -8.73
CA SER A 8 -10.67 -10.83 -9.02
C SER A 8 -10.53 -9.75 -7.95
N ARG A 9 -9.88 -10.06 -6.82
CA ARG A 9 -9.74 -9.14 -5.68
C ARG A 9 -8.79 -8.00 -6.01
N VAL A 10 -9.08 -6.82 -5.44
CA VAL A 10 -8.32 -5.60 -5.69
C VAL A 10 -7.32 -5.40 -4.54
N PRO A 11 -6.08 -4.95 -4.79
CA PRO A 11 -5.13 -4.60 -3.74
C PRO A 11 -5.69 -3.55 -2.77
N GLY A 12 -5.46 -3.76 -1.47
CA GLY A 12 -5.91 -2.89 -0.39
C GLY A 12 -7.42 -2.91 -0.15
N GLU A 13 -8.12 -4.01 -0.43
CA GLU A 13 -9.58 -4.12 -0.29
C GLU A 13 -10.06 -3.79 1.14
N SER A 14 -9.36 -4.28 2.16
CA SER A 14 -9.64 -3.97 3.57
C SER A 14 -9.41 -2.49 3.90
N LEU A 15 -8.35 -1.89 3.36
CA LEU A 15 -8.05 -0.46 3.50
C LEU A 15 -9.08 0.42 2.80
N ILE A 16 -9.56 0.01 1.63
CA ILE A 16 -10.65 0.68 0.91
C ILE A 16 -11.93 0.65 1.75
N ALA A 17 -12.28 -0.50 2.32
CA ALA A 17 -13.43 -0.64 3.20
C ALA A 17 -13.32 0.28 4.43
N ALA A 18 -12.16 0.30 5.10
CA ALA A 18 -11.90 1.15 6.25
C ALA A 18 -11.98 2.66 5.90
N LEU A 19 -11.40 3.05 4.76
CA LEU A 19 -11.48 4.44 4.28
C LEU A 19 -12.92 4.84 3.94
N ARG A 20 -13.68 3.98 3.26
CA ARG A 20 -15.10 4.24 2.96
C ARG A 20 -15.91 4.40 4.24
N HIS A 21 -15.66 3.56 5.24
CA HIS A 21 -16.33 3.64 6.53
C HIS A 21 -16.01 4.96 7.26
N ALA A 22 -14.77 5.44 7.23
CA ALA A 22 -14.43 6.72 7.86
C ALA A 22 -14.86 7.97 7.07
N MET A 23 -15.15 7.83 5.78
CA MET A 23 -15.54 8.93 4.90
C MET A 23 -17.08 9.05 4.79
N THR A 24 -17.77 9.11 5.93
CA THR A 24 -19.23 9.25 6.00
C THR A 24 -19.74 10.61 5.47
N PRO A 25 -21.02 10.70 5.09
CA PRO A 25 -21.66 11.97 4.69
C PRO A 25 -21.54 13.09 5.74
N GLU A 26 -21.46 12.76 7.02
CA GLU A 26 -21.27 13.70 8.13
C GLU A 26 -19.88 14.35 8.11
N ASN A 27 -18.89 13.66 7.55
CA ASN A 27 -17.54 14.18 7.32
C ASN A 27 -17.40 14.95 6.00
N GLN A 28 -18.53 15.38 5.39
CA GLN A 28 -18.50 16.14 4.16
C GLN A 28 -17.89 17.53 4.36
N ARG A 29 -16.92 17.83 3.50
CA ARG A 29 -16.22 19.11 3.49
C ARG A 29 -17.12 20.25 3.04
N SER A 30 -17.10 21.34 3.80
CA SER A 30 -17.73 22.60 3.43
C SER A 30 -17.15 23.16 2.13
N LEU A 31 -17.84 24.12 1.50
CA LEU A 31 -17.32 24.82 0.33
C LEU A 31 -16.00 25.55 0.64
N ALA A 32 -15.89 26.15 1.83
CA ALA A 32 -14.68 26.79 2.31
C ALA A 32 -13.50 25.81 2.43
N ASP A 33 -13.73 24.62 2.98
CA ASP A 33 -12.70 23.57 3.07
C ASP A 33 -12.16 23.17 1.69
N ARG A 34 -13.05 23.08 0.70
CA ARG A 34 -12.65 22.79 -0.68
C ARG A 34 -11.85 23.93 -1.28
N PHE A 35 -12.26 25.18 -1.00
CA PHE A 35 -11.61 26.38 -1.49
C PHE A 35 -10.17 26.52 -0.98
N PHE A 36 -9.95 26.36 0.33
CA PHE A 36 -8.63 26.38 0.95
C PHE A 36 -7.82 25.09 0.75
N GLY A 37 -8.39 24.09 0.06
CA GLY A 37 -7.71 22.84 -0.23
C GLY A 37 -7.47 21.96 1.01
N ARG A 38 -8.36 22.00 2.01
CA ARG A 38 -8.29 21.09 3.16
C ARG A 38 -8.25 19.63 2.69
N HIS A 39 -7.41 18.83 3.35
CA HIS A 39 -7.19 17.43 2.98
C HIS A 39 -8.52 16.66 2.95
N PRO A 40 -8.82 15.90 1.87
CA PRO A 40 -10.11 15.21 1.72
C PRO A 40 -10.32 14.06 2.70
N ILE A 41 -9.24 13.51 3.25
CA ILE A 41 -9.28 12.36 4.16
C ILE A 41 -9.09 12.86 5.60
N PRO A 42 -10.00 12.48 6.52
CA PRO A 42 -9.89 12.79 7.95
C PRO A 42 -8.55 12.33 8.51
N ALA A 43 -8.02 13.06 9.51
CA ALA A 43 -6.71 12.76 10.09
C ALA A 43 -6.59 11.31 10.58
N ALA A 44 -7.63 10.80 11.26
CA ALA A 44 -7.69 9.43 11.77
C ALA A 44 -7.60 8.35 10.66
N ALA A 45 -8.02 8.66 9.45
CA ALA A 45 -8.04 7.72 8.32
C ALA A 45 -6.83 7.86 7.38
N ARG A 46 -5.92 8.81 7.64
CA ARG A 46 -4.75 9.05 6.76
C ARG A 46 -3.78 7.88 6.73
N THR A 47 -3.62 7.17 7.85
CA THR A 47 -2.74 6.00 7.92
C THR A 47 -3.22 4.89 6.99
N TRP A 48 -4.53 4.67 6.88
CA TRP A 48 -5.11 3.71 5.92
C TRP A 48 -4.88 4.15 4.47
N TYR A 49 -5.00 5.45 4.19
CA TYR A 49 -4.70 5.97 2.85
C TYR A 49 -3.22 5.80 2.47
N ILE A 50 -2.31 6.05 3.42
CA ILE A 50 -0.87 5.81 3.21
C ILE A 50 -0.61 4.32 2.95
N GLY A 51 -1.21 3.43 3.75
CA GLY A 51 -1.15 1.98 3.51
C GLY A 51 -1.62 1.60 2.11
N LEU A 52 -2.78 2.11 1.70
CA LEU A 52 -3.40 1.82 0.40
C LEU A 52 -2.49 2.25 -0.75
N LEU A 53 -1.89 3.44 -0.66
CA LEU A 53 -0.92 3.88 -1.68
C LEU A 53 0.30 2.96 -1.77
N GLY A 54 0.71 2.36 -0.65
CA GLY A 54 1.78 1.37 -0.62
C GLY A 54 1.40 0.11 -1.38
N GLU A 55 0.28 -0.51 -0.99
CA GLU A 55 -0.20 -1.75 -1.62
C GLU A 55 -0.49 -1.57 -3.11
N LEU A 56 -1.04 -0.43 -3.51
CA LEU A 56 -1.24 -0.10 -4.92
C LEU A 56 0.09 -0.01 -5.68
N ALA A 57 1.12 0.58 -5.08
CA ALA A 57 2.45 0.68 -5.69
C ALA A 57 3.10 -0.70 -5.85
N VAL A 58 2.98 -1.56 -4.84
CA VAL A 58 3.47 -2.95 -4.90
C VAL A 58 2.71 -3.74 -5.95
N ALA A 59 1.37 -3.68 -5.95
CA ALA A 59 0.56 -4.36 -6.94
C ALA A 59 0.88 -3.91 -8.38
N GLU A 60 1.09 -2.61 -8.61
CA GLU A 60 1.56 -2.09 -9.91
C GLU A 60 2.90 -2.70 -10.30
N ARG A 61 3.84 -2.75 -9.36
CA ARG A 61 5.16 -3.34 -9.61
C ARG A 61 5.07 -4.83 -9.95
N LEU A 62 4.19 -5.57 -9.27
CA LEU A 62 3.97 -7.01 -9.49
C LEU A 62 3.34 -7.33 -10.85
N ARG A 63 2.65 -6.40 -11.51
CA ARG A 63 2.11 -6.61 -12.87
C ARG A 63 3.20 -6.82 -13.93
N ALA A 64 4.42 -6.39 -13.65
CA ALA A 64 5.56 -6.59 -14.55
C ALA A 64 6.32 -7.90 -14.27
N LEU A 65 5.77 -8.81 -13.45
CA LEU A 65 6.28 -10.17 -13.36
C LEU A 65 6.10 -10.91 -14.69
N PRO A 66 7.03 -11.79 -15.08
CA PRO A 66 6.88 -12.63 -16.27
C PRO A 66 5.67 -13.57 -16.19
N ASP A 67 5.34 -14.18 -17.32
CA ASP A 67 4.30 -15.19 -17.40
C ASP A 67 4.58 -16.38 -16.45
N GLY A 68 3.51 -17.04 -16.01
CA GLY A 68 3.56 -18.20 -15.11
C GLY A 68 3.52 -17.83 -13.62
N TRP A 69 3.66 -16.55 -13.25
CA TRP A 69 3.36 -16.08 -11.90
C TRP A 69 1.85 -16.01 -11.66
N LEU A 70 1.39 -16.50 -10.50
CA LEU A 70 0.08 -16.17 -9.95
C LEU A 70 0.27 -15.06 -8.93
N VAL A 71 -0.52 -13.99 -9.02
CA VAL A 71 -0.54 -12.90 -8.04
C VAL A 71 -1.96 -12.74 -7.55
N LEU A 72 -2.14 -12.86 -6.23
CA LEU A 72 -3.42 -12.68 -5.56
C LEU A 72 -3.30 -11.52 -4.57
N HIS A 73 -4.41 -10.79 -4.38
CA HIS A 73 -4.44 -9.58 -3.56
C HIS A 73 -5.49 -9.68 -2.46
N SER A 74 -5.21 -9.03 -1.32
CA SER A 74 -6.12 -8.90 -0.17
C SER A 74 -6.74 -10.23 0.23
N ILE A 75 -5.91 -11.24 0.45
CA ILE A 75 -6.33 -12.61 0.72
C ILE A 75 -6.85 -12.72 2.15
N PRO A 76 -8.14 -13.02 2.37
CA PRO A 76 -8.70 -13.09 3.71
C PRO A 76 -8.08 -14.27 4.46
N VAL A 77 -7.59 -14.06 5.68
CA VAL A 77 -7.06 -15.16 6.51
C VAL A 77 -7.73 -15.22 7.87
N GLY A 78 -8.38 -16.37 8.12
CA GLY A 78 -9.13 -16.62 9.35
C GLY A 78 -10.40 -15.77 9.46
N ASN A 79 -10.93 -15.67 10.68
CA ASN A 79 -12.25 -15.06 10.96
C ASN A 79 -12.19 -13.68 11.62
N ARG A 80 -10.99 -13.13 11.84
CA ARG A 80 -10.78 -11.86 12.57
C ARG A 80 -10.60 -10.64 11.66
N GLY A 81 -10.94 -10.76 10.38
CA GLY A 81 -10.89 -9.65 9.42
C GLY A 81 -9.47 -9.19 9.05
N SER A 82 -8.44 -10.02 9.27
CA SER A 82 -7.10 -9.78 8.76
C SER A 82 -6.95 -10.34 7.36
N ASP A 83 -6.33 -9.59 6.45
CA ASP A 83 -5.94 -10.04 5.12
C ASP A 83 -4.41 -10.06 4.94
N ILE A 84 -3.95 -10.92 4.05
CA ILE A 84 -2.59 -10.90 3.51
C ILE A 84 -2.60 -9.98 2.30
N ASP A 85 -1.76 -8.94 2.30
CA ASP A 85 -1.73 -7.93 1.24
C ASP A 85 -1.60 -8.59 -0.14
N HIS A 86 -0.59 -9.46 -0.33
CA HIS A 86 -0.43 -10.25 -1.55
C HIS A 86 0.11 -11.67 -1.31
N VAL A 87 -0.39 -12.63 -2.09
CA VAL A 87 0.14 -13.99 -2.18
C VAL A 87 0.60 -14.25 -3.60
N LEU A 88 1.81 -14.76 -3.76
CA LEU A 88 2.40 -15.05 -5.05
C LEU A 88 2.69 -16.56 -5.16
N VAL A 89 2.44 -17.14 -6.33
CA VAL A 89 2.93 -18.48 -6.70
C VAL A 89 3.81 -18.34 -7.94
N SER A 90 5.09 -18.66 -7.81
CA SER A 90 6.05 -18.57 -8.90
C SER A 90 5.83 -19.68 -9.95
N PRO A 91 6.45 -19.56 -11.15
CA PRO A 91 6.54 -20.63 -12.15
C PRO A 91 7.14 -21.95 -11.64
N THR A 92 7.90 -21.93 -10.54
CA THR A 92 8.47 -23.15 -9.93
C THR A 92 7.63 -23.69 -8.77
N GLY A 93 6.42 -23.13 -8.54
CA GLY A 93 5.56 -23.45 -7.41
C GLY A 93 5.92 -22.71 -6.11
N GLN A 94 7.02 -21.95 -6.12
CA GLN A 94 7.36 -20.86 -5.19
C GLN A 94 6.21 -20.14 -4.48
N VAL A 95 5.81 -20.41 -3.24
CA VAL A 95 4.79 -19.56 -2.58
C VAL A 95 5.44 -18.48 -1.73
N LEU A 96 4.99 -17.23 -1.90
CA LEU A 96 5.43 -16.08 -1.11
C LEU A 96 4.25 -15.28 -0.58
N THR A 97 4.36 -14.79 0.66
CA THR A 97 3.52 -13.68 1.14
C THR A 97 4.31 -12.39 1.03
N VAL A 98 3.67 -11.35 0.49
CA VAL A 98 4.29 -10.04 0.31
C VAL A 98 3.49 -9.03 1.11
N ASN A 99 4.11 -8.48 2.14
CA ASN A 99 3.52 -7.46 2.99
C ASN A 99 4.12 -6.08 2.68
N THR A 100 3.26 -5.06 2.59
CA THR A 100 3.64 -3.70 2.24
C THR A 100 3.80 -2.82 3.47
N LYS A 101 4.93 -2.12 3.56
CA LYS A 101 5.21 -1.11 4.59
C LYS A 101 5.60 0.21 3.95
N HIS A 102 4.60 1.08 3.79
CA HIS A 102 4.78 2.43 3.22
C HIS A 102 5.10 3.45 4.31
N SER A 103 6.28 4.06 4.22
CA SER A 103 6.71 5.12 5.13
C SER A 103 7.28 6.30 4.33
N PRO A 104 6.43 7.19 3.81
CA PRO A 104 6.86 8.29 2.95
C PRO A 104 7.96 9.14 3.60
N LYS A 105 9.11 9.28 2.93
CA LYS A 105 10.31 10.01 3.38
C LYS A 105 10.90 9.48 4.70
N GLY A 106 10.51 8.28 5.11
CA GLY A 106 10.99 7.64 6.33
C GLY A 106 12.37 7.02 6.18
N LYS A 107 12.94 6.63 7.32
CA LYS A 107 14.17 5.84 7.40
C LYS A 107 13.86 4.49 8.02
N VAL A 108 14.14 3.42 7.28
CA VAL A 108 13.96 2.04 7.73
C VAL A 108 15.32 1.40 7.95
N TRP A 109 15.48 0.78 9.11
CA TRP A 109 16.67 0.02 9.47
C TRP A 109 16.27 -1.41 9.78
N VAL A 110 16.95 -2.37 9.17
CA VAL A 110 16.69 -3.79 9.36
C VAL A 110 17.96 -4.48 9.86
N SER A 111 17.81 -5.28 10.90
CA SER A 111 18.81 -6.24 11.35
C SER A 111 18.15 -7.62 11.49
N PRO A 112 18.91 -8.70 11.74
CA PRO A 112 18.33 -10.03 11.87
C PRO A 112 17.21 -10.16 12.93
N LYS A 113 17.17 -9.27 13.93
CA LYS A 113 16.21 -9.32 15.05
C LYS A 113 15.33 -8.08 15.21
N ALA A 114 15.52 -7.05 14.39
CA ALA A 114 14.83 -5.78 14.54
C ALA A 114 14.49 -5.12 13.21
N PHE A 115 13.29 -4.53 13.16
CA PHE A 115 12.85 -3.63 12.11
C PHE A 115 12.54 -2.29 12.78
N LEU A 116 13.26 -1.23 12.41
CA LEU A 116 13.04 0.11 12.95
C LEU A 116 12.48 1.01 11.85
N VAL A 117 11.47 1.81 12.19
CA VAL A 117 10.97 2.91 11.35
C VAL A 117 11.21 4.19 12.12
N ASN A 118 12.03 5.09 11.58
CA ASN A 118 12.39 6.36 12.21
C ASN A 118 12.88 6.17 13.67
N GLY A 119 13.69 5.14 13.90
CA GLY A 119 14.24 4.80 15.22
C GLY A 119 13.31 3.99 16.13
N GLN A 120 12.02 3.82 15.77
CA GLN A 120 11.05 3.09 16.57
C GLN A 120 10.94 1.63 16.12
N ARG A 121 11.05 0.69 17.07
CA ARG A 121 10.97 -0.74 16.80
C ARG A 121 9.56 -1.17 16.41
N GLN A 122 9.47 -1.94 15.34
CA GLN A 122 8.23 -2.48 14.79
C GLN A 122 8.25 -4.02 14.82
N PRO A 123 7.10 -4.68 15.03
CA PRO A 123 7.01 -6.14 15.07
C PRO A 123 6.95 -6.80 13.69
N TYR A 124 7.27 -6.10 12.61
CA TYR A 124 6.96 -6.52 11.24
C TYR A 124 7.64 -7.82 10.81
N LEU A 125 8.88 -8.09 11.23
CA LEU A 125 9.57 -9.36 10.92
C LEU A 125 8.81 -10.56 11.49
N ARG A 126 8.50 -10.52 12.80
CA ARG A 126 7.73 -11.57 13.47
C ARG A 126 6.36 -11.76 12.86
N ASN A 127 5.65 -10.66 12.61
CA ASN A 127 4.30 -10.71 12.05
C ASN A 127 4.29 -11.31 10.63
N SER A 128 5.25 -10.94 9.78
CA SER A 128 5.34 -11.46 8.41
C SER A 128 5.74 -12.94 8.39
N SER A 129 6.63 -13.36 9.30
CA SER A 129 6.96 -14.78 9.48
C SER A 129 5.75 -15.60 9.94
N HIS A 130 4.98 -15.11 10.92
CA HIS A 130 3.75 -15.78 11.36
C HIS A 130 2.69 -15.86 10.27
N GLU A 131 2.58 -14.82 9.44
CA GLU A 131 1.68 -14.79 8.29
C GLU A 131 2.05 -15.85 7.25
N ALA A 132 3.34 -15.94 6.88
CA ALA A 132 3.84 -16.97 5.98
C ALA A 132 3.62 -18.38 6.55
N LEU A 133 3.90 -18.61 7.85
CA LEU A 133 3.62 -19.89 8.51
C LEU A 133 2.13 -20.25 8.49
N ARG A 134 1.24 -19.26 8.65
CA ARG A 134 -0.20 -19.49 8.55
C ARG A 134 -0.61 -19.87 7.13
N ALA A 135 -0.12 -19.14 6.13
CA ALA A 135 -0.36 -19.45 4.72
C ALA A 135 0.14 -20.86 4.35
N ALA A 136 1.34 -21.22 4.83
CA ALA A 136 1.93 -22.54 4.64
C ALA A 136 1.04 -23.65 5.20
N LYS A 137 0.52 -23.47 6.43
CA LYS A 137 -0.40 -24.44 7.05
C LYS A 137 -1.69 -24.60 6.23
N LEU A 138 -2.28 -23.50 5.78
CA LEU A 138 -3.54 -23.53 5.02
C LEU A 138 -3.36 -24.23 3.67
N LEU A 139 -2.30 -23.89 2.94
CA LEU A 139 -1.97 -24.54 1.66
C LEU A 139 -1.58 -26.02 1.84
N THR A 140 -0.89 -26.36 2.93
CA THR A 140 -0.57 -27.75 3.25
C THR A 140 -1.83 -28.59 3.44
N VAL A 141 -2.81 -28.07 4.19
CA VAL A 141 -4.11 -28.74 4.37
C VAL A 141 -4.85 -28.88 3.04
N ALA A 142 -4.88 -27.82 2.22
CA ALA A 142 -5.61 -27.82 0.96
C ALA A 142 -4.96 -28.71 -0.13
N THR A 143 -3.64 -28.88 -0.11
CA THR A 143 -2.91 -29.67 -1.11
C THR A 143 -2.61 -31.10 -0.66
N GLY A 144 -2.73 -31.40 0.64
CA GLY A 144 -2.40 -32.70 1.22
C GLY A 144 -0.90 -32.95 1.46
N GLU A 145 -0.05 -31.98 1.13
CA GLU A 145 1.41 -32.11 1.14
C GLU A 145 2.08 -30.86 1.74
N PRO A 146 3.27 -30.96 2.36
CA PRO A 146 3.92 -29.81 2.98
C PRO A 146 4.24 -28.67 2.00
N ILE A 147 3.61 -27.51 2.18
CA ILE A 147 3.87 -26.29 1.40
C ILE A 147 4.63 -25.26 2.22
N GLY A 148 5.88 -24.99 1.84
CA GLY A 148 6.65 -23.87 2.37
C GLY A 148 6.22 -22.53 1.75
N VAL A 149 6.12 -21.50 2.57
CA VAL A 149 5.81 -20.12 2.16
C VAL A 149 6.90 -19.18 2.69
N PHE A 150 7.43 -18.33 1.81
CA PHE A 150 8.48 -17.38 2.17
C PHE A 150 7.93 -15.95 2.34
N ALA A 151 8.29 -15.28 3.44
CA ALA A 151 7.80 -13.94 3.73
C ALA A 151 8.68 -12.85 3.08
N VAL A 152 8.04 -11.85 2.49
CA VAL A 152 8.69 -10.68 1.92
C VAL A 152 8.04 -9.42 2.47
N ILE A 153 8.83 -8.49 2.99
CA ILE A 153 8.39 -7.14 3.34
C ILE A 153 8.89 -6.18 2.26
N VAL A 154 7.97 -5.43 1.66
CA VAL A 154 8.30 -4.37 0.71
C VAL A 154 8.20 -3.01 1.39
N VAL A 155 9.34 -2.34 1.48
CA VAL A 155 9.44 -0.98 1.99
C VAL A 155 9.19 0.00 0.85
N VAL A 156 8.13 0.80 0.99
CA VAL A 156 7.74 1.80 -0.01
C VAL A 156 8.02 3.19 0.53
N GLY A 157 8.57 4.07 -0.30
CA GLY A 157 8.74 5.50 -0.01
C GLY A 157 9.74 5.87 1.09
N ALA A 158 10.53 4.91 1.58
CA ALA A 158 11.55 5.12 2.62
C ALA A 158 12.95 4.68 2.15
N THR A 159 13.98 5.25 2.75
CA THR A 159 15.35 4.73 2.62
C THR A 159 15.49 3.47 3.47
N LEU A 160 16.00 2.37 2.89
CA LEU A 160 16.19 1.09 3.57
C LEU A 160 17.69 0.83 3.81
N THR A 161 18.07 0.63 5.07
CA THR A 161 19.42 0.27 5.49
C THR A 161 19.45 -1.12 6.12
N HIS A 162 20.28 -2.01 5.59
CA HIS A 162 20.51 -3.33 6.17
C HIS A 162 21.72 -3.35 7.12
N ARG A 163 21.55 -3.98 8.27
CA ARG A 163 22.58 -4.32 9.27
C ARG A 163 22.54 -5.82 9.53
N GLY A 164 22.67 -6.58 8.44
CA GLY A 164 22.46 -8.03 8.38
C GLY A 164 21.10 -8.42 7.79
N THR A 165 20.94 -9.72 7.52
CA THR A 165 19.78 -10.29 6.84
C THR A 165 18.94 -11.10 7.84
N PRO A 166 17.64 -10.82 7.99
CA PRO A 166 16.74 -11.70 8.73
C PRO A 166 16.67 -13.09 8.06
N PRO A 167 16.67 -14.19 8.82
CA PRO A 167 16.74 -15.53 8.24
C PRO A 167 15.49 -15.91 7.45
N ASP A 168 14.31 -15.56 7.96
CA ASP A 168 13.03 -16.10 7.47
C ASP A 168 12.19 -15.08 6.69
N VAL A 169 12.70 -13.84 6.54
CA VAL A 169 11.96 -12.73 5.94
C VAL A 169 12.90 -11.90 5.08
N ALA A 170 12.64 -11.82 3.78
CA ALA A 170 13.32 -10.84 2.94
C ALA A 170 12.72 -9.45 3.17
N VAL A 171 13.56 -8.43 3.29
CA VAL A 171 13.12 -7.04 3.28
C VAL A 171 13.74 -6.35 2.08
N VAL A 172 12.90 -5.79 1.21
CA VAL A 172 13.32 -5.19 -0.06
C VAL A 172 12.65 -3.84 -0.25
N THR A 173 13.23 -2.98 -1.07
CA THR A 173 12.52 -1.79 -1.58
C THR A 173 11.63 -2.15 -2.77
N LEU A 174 10.74 -1.23 -3.16
CA LEU A 174 9.89 -1.40 -4.33
C LEU A 174 10.69 -1.66 -5.63
N ASP A 175 11.82 -0.99 -5.81
CA ASP A 175 12.68 -1.17 -6.99
C ASP A 175 13.39 -2.52 -7.00
N GLN A 176 13.74 -3.01 -5.82
CA GLN A 176 14.40 -4.32 -5.61
C GLN A 176 13.43 -5.50 -5.70
N LEU A 177 12.11 -5.27 -5.59
CA LEU A 177 11.10 -6.34 -5.54
C LEU A 177 11.16 -7.30 -6.72
N LEU A 178 11.05 -6.81 -7.97
CA LEU A 178 11.06 -7.71 -9.13
C LEU A 178 12.40 -8.43 -9.31
N PRO A 179 13.58 -7.74 -9.27
CA PRO A 179 14.86 -8.42 -9.32
C PRO A 179 15.00 -9.50 -8.24
N PHE A 180 14.51 -9.23 -7.03
CA PHE A 180 14.51 -10.20 -5.93
C PHE A 180 13.63 -11.42 -6.28
N LEU A 181 12.38 -11.21 -6.69
CA LEU A 181 11.44 -12.29 -6.99
C LEU A 181 11.93 -13.18 -8.16
N VAL A 182 12.50 -12.59 -9.20
CA VAL A 182 12.99 -13.36 -10.36
C VAL A 182 14.27 -14.13 -10.03
N ARG A 183 15.15 -13.60 -9.18
CA ARG A 183 16.42 -14.25 -8.82
C ARG A 183 16.31 -15.27 -7.68
N THR A 184 15.42 -15.04 -6.72
CA THR A 184 15.34 -15.79 -5.46
C THR A 184 14.39 -16.98 -5.55
N VAL A 185 13.96 -17.34 -6.76
CA VAL A 185 13.14 -18.52 -7.01
C VAL A 185 14.04 -19.62 -7.57
N PRO A 186 14.74 -20.39 -6.71
CA PRO A 186 15.44 -21.58 -7.18
C PRO A 186 14.41 -22.63 -7.64
N PRO A 187 14.77 -23.47 -8.63
CA PRO A 187 14.03 -24.69 -8.90
C PRO A 187 14.16 -25.62 -7.69
N SER A 188 13.20 -25.57 -6.78
CA SER A 188 13.10 -26.56 -5.71
C SER A 188 12.37 -27.78 -6.28
N PRO A 189 12.91 -29.01 -6.12
CA PRO A 189 12.16 -30.21 -6.44
C PRO A 189 10.97 -30.29 -5.49
N ARG A 190 9.79 -29.92 -5.99
CA ARG A 190 8.55 -29.98 -5.23
C ARG A 190 7.89 -31.33 -5.44
N LEU A 191 7.38 -31.89 -4.34
CA LEU A 191 6.52 -33.08 -4.35
C LEU A 191 5.15 -32.77 -4.99
N VAL A 192 4.73 -31.50 -4.93
CA VAL A 192 3.44 -31.01 -5.43
C VAL A 192 3.63 -30.23 -6.72
N SER A 193 2.79 -30.51 -7.72
CA SER A 193 2.80 -29.76 -8.97
C SER A 193 2.42 -28.29 -8.75
N GLN A 194 2.96 -27.41 -9.59
CA GLN A 194 2.64 -25.98 -9.53
C GLN A 194 1.12 -25.75 -9.69
N ASP A 195 0.46 -26.51 -10.56
CA ASP A 195 -0.98 -26.36 -10.84
C ASP A 195 -1.84 -26.68 -9.61
N VAL A 196 -1.48 -27.69 -8.83
CA VAL A 196 -2.19 -28.02 -7.58
C VAL A 196 -2.06 -26.88 -6.56
N ILE A 197 -0.87 -26.29 -6.43
CA ILE A 197 -0.64 -25.14 -5.54
C ILE A 197 -1.43 -23.92 -6.01
N ARG A 198 -1.40 -23.62 -7.32
CA ARG A 198 -2.14 -22.51 -7.92
C ARG A 198 -3.64 -22.67 -7.72
N HIS A 199 -4.16 -23.87 -7.99
CA HIS A 199 -5.56 -24.20 -7.80
C HIS A 199 -5.96 -24.00 -6.34
N ALA A 200 -5.22 -24.57 -5.39
CA ALA A 200 -5.48 -24.40 -3.96
C ALA A 200 -5.43 -22.93 -3.53
N ALA A 201 -4.47 -22.15 -4.03
CA ALA A 201 -4.35 -20.73 -3.70
C ALA A 201 -5.53 -19.89 -4.22
N LEU A 202 -6.17 -20.29 -5.32
CA LEU A 202 -7.30 -19.58 -5.91
C LEU A 202 -8.62 -19.77 -5.16
N GLN A 203 -8.77 -20.87 -4.42
CA GLN A 203 -9.99 -21.20 -3.68
C GLN A 203 -10.12 -20.35 -2.42
N ALA A 204 -11.26 -19.70 -2.20
CA ALA A 204 -11.50 -18.88 -1.02
C ALA A 204 -11.49 -19.72 0.28
N GLU A 205 -11.98 -20.95 0.18
CA GLU A 205 -12.12 -21.94 1.25
C GLU A 205 -10.76 -22.36 1.81
N THR A 206 -9.70 -22.34 0.98
CA THR A 206 -8.33 -22.58 1.44
C THR A 206 -7.93 -21.60 2.54
N TRP A 207 -8.33 -20.33 2.39
CA TRP A 207 -7.86 -19.25 3.26
C TRP A 207 -8.83 -18.92 4.40
N ALA A 208 -10.11 -19.12 4.15
CA ALA A 208 -11.19 -18.98 5.12
C ALA A 208 -12.06 -20.24 5.10
N PRO A 209 -11.65 -21.33 5.78
CA PRO A 209 -12.42 -22.58 5.81
C PRO A 209 -13.82 -22.43 6.42
N HIS A 210 -14.05 -21.35 7.17
CA HIS A 210 -15.35 -20.93 7.68
C HIS A 210 -15.55 -19.48 7.25
N PRO A 211 -16.02 -19.25 6.02
CA PRO A 211 -16.22 -17.90 5.52
C PRO A 211 -17.35 -17.26 6.33
N THR A 212 -17.03 -16.21 7.07
CA THR A 212 -18.06 -15.26 7.50
C THR A 212 -18.61 -14.63 6.21
N ALA A 213 -19.93 -14.66 6.01
CA ALA A 213 -20.55 -14.18 4.77
C ALA A 213 -19.97 -12.80 4.39
N PRO A 214 -19.48 -12.62 3.14
CA PRO A 214 -18.98 -11.33 2.71
C PRO A 214 -20.12 -10.32 2.86
N SER A 215 -19.85 -9.24 3.59
CA SER A 215 -20.70 -8.04 3.52
C SER A 215 -20.57 -7.51 2.11
N SER A 216 -21.44 -7.98 1.22
CA SER A 216 -21.51 -7.51 -0.15
C SER A 216 -21.72 -6.00 -0.08
N PRO A 217 -20.85 -5.18 -0.71
CA PRO A 217 -21.14 -3.76 -0.80
C PRO A 217 -22.50 -3.58 -1.47
N PRO A 218 -23.30 -2.59 -1.07
CA PRO A 218 -24.59 -2.36 -1.69
C PRO A 218 -24.41 -2.24 -3.21
N SER A 219 -25.35 -2.77 -4.00
CA SER A 219 -25.29 -2.82 -5.47
C SER A 219 -25.07 -1.45 -6.14
N SER A 220 -25.26 -0.35 -5.41
CA SER A 220 -25.04 1.03 -5.84
C SER A 220 -23.65 1.58 -5.54
N ALA A 221 -22.77 0.81 -4.90
CA ALA A 221 -21.43 1.27 -4.54
C ALA A 221 -20.55 1.40 -5.78
N THR A 222 -19.88 2.56 -5.91
CA THR A 222 -18.87 2.77 -6.96
C THR A 222 -17.82 1.65 -6.93
N PRO A 223 -17.42 1.10 -8.09
CA PRO A 223 -16.37 0.08 -8.15
C PRO A 223 -15.08 0.54 -7.44
N PRO A 224 -14.35 -0.35 -6.74
CA PRO A 224 -13.16 0.02 -5.97
C PRO A 224 -12.14 0.86 -6.75
N VAL A 225 -11.79 0.43 -7.97
CA VAL A 225 -10.79 1.11 -8.82
C VAL A 225 -11.22 2.53 -9.18
N ALA A 226 -12.50 2.73 -9.54
CA ALA A 226 -13.03 4.05 -9.87
C ALA A 226 -13.02 4.98 -8.65
N TRP A 227 -13.41 4.44 -7.49
CA TRP A 227 -13.41 5.17 -6.22
C TRP A 227 -12.00 5.60 -5.79
N ILE A 228 -11.00 4.72 -5.91
CA ILE A 228 -9.58 5.04 -5.61
C ILE A 228 -9.10 6.19 -6.49
N ARG A 229 -9.36 6.12 -7.80
CA ARG A 229 -8.95 7.15 -8.77
C ARG A 229 -9.55 8.50 -8.40
N GLU A 230 -10.83 8.53 -8.08
CA GLU A 230 -11.52 9.74 -7.64
C GLU A 230 -10.91 10.29 -6.34
N LEU A 231 -10.66 9.44 -5.35
CA LEU A 231 -10.04 9.84 -4.09
C LEU A 231 -8.65 10.47 -4.32
N GLN A 232 -7.81 9.84 -5.15
CA GLN A 232 -6.48 10.36 -5.50
C GLN A 232 -6.58 11.70 -6.24
N GLN A 233 -7.54 11.89 -7.14
CA GLN A 233 -7.80 13.18 -7.80
C GLN A 233 -8.21 14.25 -6.79
N ARG A 234 -9.08 13.92 -5.84
CA ARG A 234 -9.49 14.83 -4.75
C ARG A 234 -8.30 15.23 -3.87
N VAL A 235 -7.42 14.30 -3.52
CA VAL A 235 -6.19 14.56 -2.73
C VAL A 235 -5.23 15.48 -3.49
N ARG A 236 -4.96 15.18 -4.77
CA ARG A 236 -4.07 16.00 -5.62
C ARG A 236 -4.62 17.41 -5.82
N SER A 237 -5.92 17.53 -6.09
CA SER A 237 -6.58 18.83 -6.26
C SER A 237 -6.50 19.68 -4.99
N ALA A 238 -6.75 19.07 -3.82
CA ALA A 238 -6.61 19.74 -2.54
C ALA A 238 -5.17 20.19 -2.28
N ALA A 239 -4.17 19.35 -2.60
CA ALA A 239 -2.75 19.71 -2.47
C ALA A 239 -2.35 20.89 -3.38
N ARG A 240 -2.79 20.89 -4.64
CA ARG A 240 -2.56 22.01 -5.58
C ARG A 240 -3.18 23.31 -5.08
N ARG A 241 -4.41 23.26 -4.57
CA ARG A 241 -5.08 24.44 -3.98
C ARG A 241 -4.31 25.00 -2.79
N ARG A 242 -3.84 24.15 -1.87
CA ARG A 242 -2.99 24.59 -0.74
C ARG A 242 -1.70 25.23 -1.21
N ALA A 243 -1.01 24.61 -2.18
CA ALA A 243 0.21 25.18 -2.75
C ALA A 243 -0.06 26.56 -3.38
N GLY A 244 -1.16 26.69 -4.12
CA GLY A 244 -1.63 27.97 -4.67
C GLY A 244 -1.83 29.02 -3.58
N TRP A 245 -2.53 28.69 -2.49
CA TRP A 245 -2.71 29.59 -1.35
C TRP A 245 -1.39 29.99 -0.68
N ILE A 246 -0.46 29.05 -0.50
CA ILE A 246 0.87 29.34 0.04
C ILE A 246 1.60 30.34 -0.87
N VAL A 247 1.57 30.12 -2.18
CA VAL A 247 2.18 31.06 -3.16
C VAL A 247 1.49 32.42 -3.11
N THR A 248 0.15 32.47 -3.11
CA THR A 248 -0.60 33.74 -3.00
C THR A 248 -0.25 34.49 -1.72
N ILE A 249 -0.20 33.81 -0.57
CA ILE A 249 0.19 34.41 0.71
C ILE A 249 1.64 34.89 0.67
N MET A 250 2.57 34.10 0.10
CA MET A 250 3.96 34.52 -0.10
C MET A 250 4.05 35.77 -0.98
N LEU A 251 3.29 35.83 -2.08
CA LEU A 251 3.23 37.00 -2.96
C LEU A 251 2.60 38.22 -2.25
N MET A 252 1.61 38.02 -1.37
CA MET A 252 1.05 39.12 -0.59
C MET A 252 2.03 39.64 0.48
N LEU A 253 2.78 38.74 1.14
CA LEU A 253 3.74 39.09 2.20
C LEU A 253 5.06 39.65 1.66
N PHE A 254 5.56 39.14 0.52
CA PHE A 254 6.89 39.43 -0.01
C PHE A 254 6.87 40.05 -1.42
N GLY A 255 5.73 40.00 -2.11
CA GLY A 255 5.55 40.51 -3.47
C GLY A 255 4.93 41.90 -3.54
N MET A 256 4.89 42.68 -2.44
CA MET A 256 4.79 44.13 -2.59
C MET A 256 6.11 44.62 -3.22
N PRO A 257 6.10 45.11 -4.46
CA PRO A 257 7.28 45.75 -4.99
C PRO A 257 7.50 47.07 -4.27
N ALA A 258 8.79 47.38 -4.13
CA ALA A 258 9.43 48.67 -3.93
C ALA A 258 8.97 49.80 -4.89
N GLY A 259 7.66 49.97 -5.11
CA GLY A 259 7.06 51.00 -5.95
C GLY A 259 6.80 52.33 -5.22
N MET A 260 7.02 52.40 -3.91
CA MET A 260 6.88 53.63 -3.12
C MET A 260 8.21 54.34 -2.80
N VAL A 261 9.37 53.83 -3.25
CA VAL A 261 10.67 54.50 -3.00
C VAL A 261 11.10 55.41 -4.15
N ILE A 262 10.51 55.30 -5.35
CA ILE A 262 10.85 56.16 -6.50
C ILE A 262 10.07 57.48 -6.52
N LEU A 263 9.03 57.67 -5.69
CA LEU A 263 8.32 58.96 -5.60
C LEU A 263 8.92 59.96 -4.59
N ALA A 264 9.94 59.57 -3.82
CA ALA A 264 10.61 60.46 -2.86
C ALA A 264 11.93 61.06 -3.40
N ALA A 265 12.42 60.63 -4.57
CA ALA A 265 13.69 61.10 -5.15
C ALA A 265 13.53 62.24 -6.18
N MET A 266 12.31 62.73 -6.45
CA MET A 266 12.04 63.81 -7.41
C MET A 266 11.72 65.16 -6.76
N ALA A 267 11.82 65.30 -5.44
CA ALA A 267 11.45 66.53 -4.72
C ALA A 267 12.62 67.40 -4.21
N VAL A 268 13.86 67.17 -4.67
CA VAL A 268 15.00 68.02 -4.28
C VAL A 268 15.78 68.47 -5.52
N VAL A 269 15.23 69.43 -6.24
CA VAL A 269 16.00 70.36 -7.09
C VAL A 269 15.40 71.75 -6.89
N PRO A 270 16.02 72.66 -6.11
CA PRO A 270 15.64 74.06 -6.12
C PRO A 270 16.25 74.77 -7.35
N PRO A 271 15.58 75.79 -7.92
CA PRO A 271 16.07 76.53 -9.07
C PRO A 271 17.14 77.56 -8.66
N ARG A 272 18.14 77.68 -9.55
CA ARG A 272 19.21 78.69 -9.72
C ARG A 272 19.45 79.72 -8.62
#